data_AF-A0AAJ4SJ66-F1
#
_entry.id   AF-A0AAJ4SJ66-F1
#
_cell.length_a   1.000
_cell.length_b   1.000
_cell.length_c   1.000
_cell.angle_alpha   90.00
_cell.angle_beta   90.00
_cell.angle_gamma   90.00
#
_symmetry.space_group_name_H-M   'P 1'
#
loop_
_entity.id
_entity.type
_entity.pdbx_description
1 polymer ?
#
loop_
_entity_poly.entity_id
_entity_poly.type
_entity_poly.pdbx_seq_one_letter_code
_entity_poly.pdbx_strand_id
1 'polypeptide(L)'
;MLRDKATAFINDMYKELEISELQMNKRIQEIEHEISQTGTYTHTTEELEYGAKVAWRNSNRCIGRLFWDKLTVRDLRHIQDEQTFIASIEDHIKDATNDGKIKPMISIYNNQIEIMNEQLIRYAGYGDKGDPKSIEMTKLARHLNWQSPQTDFDVLPLMYRINQQRPKIHQYPQELIKEIDITHKQYPKLASLQLKWYAVPIISNMDLEIGGIYYHTAPFNGWYMETEIGVRNFTDEYRYNKLKDIAEAFDFDTTTTSSYWRDRALVEFNYAIYHSYKEAGVAIVDHYNASKQFKKFEENECKANRKVTGKWSWLAPPLSPSLVHNYHKGYDNEMRNPNFLYRQNQQGCPMH
;
A
#
# COMPACT_ATOMS: atom_id res chain seq x y z
N MET A 1 -9.74 26.81 -9.54
CA MET A 1 -8.98 25.70 -8.94
C MET A 1 -9.68 24.35 -9.10
N LEU A 2 -10.86 24.10 -8.50
CA LEU A 2 -11.57 22.80 -8.68
C LEU A 2 -11.97 22.54 -10.14
N ARG A 3 -12.62 23.53 -10.79
CA ARG A 3 -13.00 23.46 -12.21
C ARG A 3 -11.81 23.14 -13.11
N ASP A 4 -10.68 23.84 -12.91
CA ASP A 4 -9.49 23.64 -13.73
C ASP A 4 -8.92 22.22 -13.58
N LYS A 5 -8.90 21.68 -12.36
CA LYS A 5 -8.47 20.29 -12.10
C LYS A 5 -9.42 19.27 -12.71
N ALA A 6 -10.73 19.49 -12.60
CA ALA A 6 -11.74 18.60 -13.18
C ALA A 6 -11.66 18.60 -14.71
N THR A 7 -11.58 19.78 -15.33
CA THR A 7 -11.43 19.95 -16.77
C THR A 7 -10.13 19.34 -17.27
N ALA A 8 -9.00 19.49 -16.57
CA ALA A 8 -7.75 18.84 -16.94
C ALA A 8 -7.87 17.31 -16.91
N PHE A 9 -8.45 16.75 -15.83
CA PHE A 9 -8.68 15.31 -15.71
C PHE A 9 -9.57 14.75 -16.82
N ILE A 10 -10.71 15.38 -17.10
CA ILE A 10 -11.63 14.96 -18.16
C ILE A 10 -10.96 15.05 -19.54
N ASN A 11 -10.23 16.13 -19.82
CA ASN A 11 -9.47 16.26 -21.06
C ASN A 11 -8.46 15.12 -21.23
N ASP A 12 -7.67 14.82 -20.20
CA ASP A 12 -6.64 13.78 -20.27
C ASP A 12 -7.25 12.38 -20.42
N MET A 13 -8.28 12.07 -19.63
CA MET A 13 -9.02 10.81 -19.70
C MET A 13 -9.65 10.61 -21.08
N TYR A 14 -10.41 11.58 -21.57
CA TYR A 14 -11.18 11.43 -22.79
C TYR A 14 -10.27 11.34 -24.01
N LYS A 15 -9.13 12.05 -24.01
CA LYS A 15 -8.09 11.90 -25.04
C LYS A 15 -7.46 10.51 -25.01
N GLU A 16 -7.13 9.99 -23.83
CA GLU A 16 -6.51 8.66 -23.71
C GLU A 16 -7.49 7.54 -24.10
N LEU A 17 -8.78 7.73 -23.85
CA LEU A 17 -9.84 6.76 -24.19
C LEU A 17 -10.47 7.00 -25.58
N GLU A 18 -9.93 7.94 -26.36
CA GLU A 18 -10.41 8.30 -27.70
C GLU A 18 -11.91 8.64 -27.75
N ILE A 19 -12.43 9.25 -26.67
CA ILE A 19 -13.83 9.70 -26.57
C ILE A 19 -14.00 11.02 -27.31
N SER A 20 -15.13 11.19 -28.01
CA SER A 20 -15.37 12.35 -28.87
C SER A 20 -15.33 13.69 -28.11
N GLU A 21 -14.82 14.73 -28.78
CA GLU A 21 -14.75 16.09 -28.23
C GLU A 21 -16.14 16.63 -27.85
N LEU A 22 -17.19 16.24 -28.58
CA LEU A 22 -18.57 16.60 -28.25
C LEU A 22 -18.99 16.04 -26.89
N GLN A 23 -18.70 14.76 -26.62
CA GLN A 23 -19.02 14.13 -25.33
C GLN A 23 -18.17 14.71 -24.20
N MET A 24 -16.90 14.98 -24.46
CA MET A 24 -15.98 15.63 -23.51
C MET A 24 -16.49 17.01 -23.09
N ASN A 25 -16.82 17.88 -24.06
CA ASN A 25 -17.31 19.23 -23.79
C ASN A 25 -18.66 19.21 -23.06
N LYS A 26 -19.55 18.27 -23.41
CA LYS A 26 -20.80 18.07 -22.69
C LYS A 26 -20.54 17.70 -21.23
N ARG A 27 -19.65 16.76 -20.96
CA ARG A 27 -19.31 16.35 -19.58
C ARG A 27 -18.69 17.50 -18.78
N ILE A 28 -17.81 18.29 -19.38
CA ILE A 28 -17.23 19.48 -18.73
C ILE A 28 -18.33 20.47 -18.35
N GLN A 29 -19.30 20.74 -19.23
CA GLN A 29 -20.44 21.63 -18.92
C GLN A 29 -21.31 21.10 -17.77
N GLU A 30 -21.57 19.78 -17.73
CA GLU A 30 -22.30 19.14 -16.63
C GLU A 30 -21.56 19.32 -15.29
N ILE A 31 -20.23 19.12 -15.27
CA ILE A 31 -19.38 19.32 -14.10
C ILE A 31 -19.39 20.79 -13.66
N GLU A 32 -19.24 21.73 -14.58
CA GLU A 32 -19.27 23.17 -14.26
C GLU A 32 -20.60 23.60 -13.66
N HIS A 33 -21.70 23.05 -14.18
CA HIS A 33 -23.04 23.27 -13.66
C HIS A 33 -23.19 22.70 -12.25
N GLU A 34 -22.81 21.43 -12.02
CA GLU A 34 -22.88 20.79 -10.70
C GLU A 34 -22.04 21.53 -9.66
N ILE A 35 -20.83 21.96 -10.02
CA ILE A 35 -19.96 22.78 -9.15
C ILE A 35 -20.63 24.11 -8.81
N SER A 36 -21.30 24.75 -9.77
CA SER A 36 -22.00 26.03 -9.51
C SER A 36 -23.16 25.89 -8.53
N GLN A 37 -23.81 24.72 -8.50
CA GLN A 37 -25.00 24.46 -7.68
C GLN A 37 -24.67 23.89 -6.30
N THR A 38 -23.68 23.00 -6.22
CA THR A 38 -23.39 22.19 -5.02
C THR A 38 -22.03 22.50 -4.39
N GLY A 39 -21.17 23.24 -5.09
CA GLY A 39 -19.79 23.51 -4.69
C GLY A 39 -18.79 22.41 -5.09
N THR A 40 -19.24 21.27 -5.59
CA THR A 40 -18.41 20.15 -6.04
C THR A 40 -19.02 19.45 -7.26
N TYR A 41 -18.42 18.36 -7.73
CA TYR A 41 -19.04 17.47 -8.72
C TYR A 41 -18.87 16.00 -8.34
N THR A 42 -19.63 15.14 -9.01
CA THR A 42 -19.61 13.69 -8.78
C THR A 42 -19.03 12.96 -9.98
N HIS A 43 -17.97 12.16 -9.76
CA HIS A 43 -17.45 11.28 -10.80
C HIS A 43 -18.45 10.20 -11.20
N THR A 44 -18.49 9.84 -12.49
CA THR A 44 -19.10 8.57 -12.92
C THR A 44 -18.28 7.38 -12.40
N THR A 45 -18.83 6.17 -12.47
CA THR A 45 -18.10 4.96 -12.08
C THR A 45 -16.90 4.73 -13.00
N GLU A 46 -17.02 5.02 -14.30
CA GLU A 46 -15.92 4.91 -15.28
C GLU A 46 -14.80 5.92 -15.01
N GLU A 47 -15.15 7.16 -14.67
CA GLU A 47 -14.20 8.19 -14.27
C GLU A 47 -13.45 7.80 -13.00
N LEU A 48 -14.16 7.20 -12.03
CA LEU A 48 -13.56 6.73 -10.79
C LEU A 48 -12.60 5.55 -11.03
N GLU A 49 -13.02 4.58 -11.84
CA GLU A 49 -12.21 3.42 -12.19
C GLU A 49 -10.93 3.82 -12.94
N TYR A 50 -11.07 4.62 -14.00
CA TYR A 50 -9.93 5.14 -14.75
C TYR A 50 -9.03 6.01 -13.86
N GLY A 51 -9.61 6.93 -13.08
CA GLY A 51 -8.87 7.83 -12.21
C GLY A 51 -8.04 7.10 -11.17
N ALA A 52 -8.58 6.04 -10.54
CA ALA A 52 -7.84 5.23 -9.57
C ALA A 52 -6.68 4.44 -10.22
N LYS A 53 -6.90 3.88 -11.41
CA LYS A 53 -5.85 3.21 -12.20
C LYS A 53 -4.73 4.18 -12.56
N VAL A 54 -5.07 5.38 -13.02
CA VAL A 54 -4.07 6.41 -13.36
C VAL A 54 -3.37 6.96 -12.12
N ALA A 55 -4.02 7.04 -10.96
CA ALA A 55 -3.37 7.39 -9.70
C ALA A 55 -2.24 6.42 -9.34
N TRP A 56 -2.46 5.11 -9.54
CA TRP A 56 -1.40 4.11 -9.41
C TRP A 56 -0.31 4.29 -10.47
N ARG A 57 -0.66 4.51 -11.73
CA ARG A 57 0.30 4.80 -12.82
C ARG A 57 1.21 6.00 -12.51
N ASN A 58 0.65 7.04 -11.90
CA ASN A 58 1.34 8.27 -11.52
C ASN A 58 2.09 8.18 -10.17
N SER A 59 2.04 7.04 -9.48
CA SER A 59 2.65 6.87 -8.17
C SER A 59 4.18 6.78 -8.27
N ASN A 60 4.87 7.92 -8.16
CA ASN A 60 6.32 8.04 -8.34
C ASN A 60 7.19 7.14 -7.44
N ARG A 61 6.64 6.68 -6.32
CA ARG A 61 7.34 5.82 -5.34
C ARG A 61 7.07 4.32 -5.55
N CYS A 62 6.22 3.95 -6.50
CA CYS A 62 5.84 2.57 -6.74
C CYS A 62 6.67 1.96 -7.88
N ILE A 63 7.39 0.87 -7.57
CA ILE A 63 8.12 0.07 -8.57
C ILE A 63 7.18 -0.86 -9.36
N GLY A 64 6.07 -1.31 -8.73
CA GLY A 64 5.12 -2.27 -9.29
C GLY A 64 4.10 -1.72 -10.29
N ARG A 65 4.40 -0.61 -10.99
CA ARG A 65 3.43 0.10 -11.84
C ARG A 65 3.04 -0.63 -13.13
N LEU A 66 3.72 -1.72 -13.51
CA LEU A 66 3.38 -2.48 -14.72
C LEU A 66 1.92 -2.93 -14.79
N PHE A 67 1.30 -3.20 -13.64
CA PHE A 67 -0.04 -3.77 -13.54
C PHE A 67 -1.13 -2.73 -13.29
N TRP A 68 -0.85 -1.44 -13.50
CA TRP A 68 -1.75 -0.33 -13.16
C TRP A 68 -3.14 -0.48 -13.79
N ASP A 69 -3.22 -1.05 -14.99
CA ASP A 69 -4.45 -1.29 -15.75
C ASP A 69 -5.28 -2.48 -15.23
N LYS A 70 -4.69 -3.32 -14.35
CA LYS A 70 -5.31 -4.51 -13.74
C LYS A 70 -5.91 -4.24 -12.37
N LEU A 71 -5.86 -3.01 -11.86
CA LEU A 71 -6.46 -2.65 -10.58
C LEU A 71 -7.96 -2.91 -10.61
N THR A 72 -8.45 -3.70 -9.66
CA THR A 72 -9.89 -3.88 -9.43
C THR A 72 -10.39 -2.74 -8.56
N VAL A 73 -11.28 -1.91 -9.10
CA VAL A 73 -11.83 -0.75 -8.39
C VAL A 73 -13.23 -1.08 -7.87
N ARG A 74 -13.43 -0.92 -6.56
CA ARG A 74 -14.74 -1.06 -5.91
C ARG A 74 -15.30 0.32 -5.61
N ASP A 75 -16.35 0.72 -6.34
CA ASP A 75 -17.08 1.96 -6.08
C ASP A 75 -18.06 1.78 -4.91
N LEU A 76 -17.61 2.17 -3.72
CA LEU A 76 -18.33 2.00 -2.46
C LEU A 76 -18.79 3.34 -1.87
N ARG A 77 -18.90 4.38 -2.70
CA ARG A 77 -19.32 5.73 -2.27
C ARG A 77 -20.72 5.76 -1.66
N HIS A 78 -21.55 4.77 -1.98
CA HIS A 78 -22.92 4.61 -1.50
C HIS A 78 -23.02 4.05 -0.07
N ILE A 79 -21.96 3.45 0.48
CA ILE A 79 -21.99 2.86 1.83
C ILE A 79 -22.06 3.97 2.89
N GLN A 80 -23.03 3.90 3.79
CA GLN A 80 -23.22 4.87 4.87
C GLN A 80 -23.38 4.23 6.25
N ASP A 81 -23.71 2.94 6.32
CA ASP A 81 -23.89 2.20 7.57
C ASP A 81 -22.65 1.38 7.96
N GLU A 82 -22.52 1.17 9.26
CA GLU A 82 -21.40 0.50 9.90
C GLU A 82 -21.27 -0.97 9.50
N GLN A 83 -22.39 -1.69 9.43
CA GLN A 83 -22.38 -3.12 9.14
C GLN A 83 -21.90 -3.40 7.72
N THR A 84 -22.43 -2.67 6.74
CA THR A 84 -22.03 -2.79 5.34
C THR A 84 -20.59 -2.31 5.13
N PHE A 85 -20.17 -1.27 5.85
CA PHE A 85 -18.77 -0.83 5.83
C PHE A 85 -17.82 -1.93 6.32
N ILE A 86 -18.07 -2.52 7.50
CA ILE A 86 -17.24 -3.61 8.04
C ILE A 86 -17.20 -4.79 7.08
N ALA A 87 -18.36 -5.24 6.60
CA ALA A 87 -18.44 -6.35 5.65
C ALA A 87 -17.63 -6.06 4.37
N SER A 88 -17.71 -4.82 3.86
CA SER A 88 -16.97 -4.44 2.66
C SER A 88 -15.45 -4.40 2.86
N ILE A 89 -14.96 -4.14 4.09
CA ILE A 89 -13.55 -4.24 4.45
C ILE A 89 -13.09 -5.70 4.53
N GLU A 90 -13.89 -6.56 5.16
CA GLU A 90 -13.59 -8.00 5.21
C GLU A 90 -13.55 -8.62 3.81
N ASP A 91 -14.51 -8.24 2.95
CA ASP A 91 -14.52 -8.62 1.54
C ASP A 91 -13.26 -8.12 0.81
N HIS A 92 -12.78 -6.90 1.09
CA HIS A 92 -11.50 -6.43 0.53
C HIS A 92 -10.39 -7.39 0.90
N ILE A 93 -10.23 -7.69 2.20
CA ILE A 93 -9.14 -8.53 2.69
C ILE A 93 -9.22 -9.92 2.07
N LYS A 94 -10.41 -10.52 2.03
CA LYS A 94 -10.65 -11.85 1.47
C LYS A 94 -10.35 -11.90 -0.03
N ASP A 95 -10.95 -11.00 -0.80
CA ASP A 95 -10.81 -10.98 -2.27
C ASP A 95 -9.41 -10.56 -2.71
N ALA A 96 -8.75 -9.67 -1.95
CA ALA A 96 -7.37 -9.30 -2.20
C ALA A 96 -6.43 -10.46 -1.89
N THR A 97 -6.69 -11.23 -0.82
CA THR A 97 -5.88 -12.40 -0.47
C THR A 97 -6.02 -13.52 -1.51
N ASN A 98 -7.25 -13.83 -1.94
CA ASN A 98 -7.55 -14.77 -3.02
C ASN A 98 -6.75 -16.09 -2.94
N ASP A 99 -6.81 -16.73 -1.77
CA ASP A 99 -6.07 -17.96 -1.43
C ASP A 99 -4.54 -17.88 -1.61
N GLY A 100 -3.98 -16.66 -1.59
CA GLY A 100 -2.56 -16.37 -1.82
C GLY A 100 -2.26 -15.84 -3.22
N LYS A 101 -3.17 -15.97 -4.20
CA LYS A 101 -3.02 -15.37 -5.53
C LYS A 101 -3.46 -13.91 -5.52
N ILE A 102 -2.69 -13.07 -4.82
CA ILE A 102 -3.09 -11.71 -4.45
C ILE A 102 -3.60 -10.91 -5.65
N LYS A 103 -4.76 -10.27 -5.50
CA LYS A 103 -5.35 -9.36 -6.50
C LYS A 103 -5.05 -7.90 -6.12
N PRO A 104 -4.62 -7.05 -7.07
CA PRO A 104 -4.50 -5.62 -6.81
C PRO A 104 -5.90 -4.99 -6.79
N MET A 105 -6.28 -4.41 -5.65
CA MET A 105 -7.63 -3.89 -5.44
C MET A 105 -7.60 -2.52 -4.76
N ILE A 106 -8.63 -1.72 -4.97
CA ILE A 106 -8.91 -0.49 -4.23
C ILE A 106 -10.41 -0.40 -3.93
N SER A 107 -10.76 0.01 -2.72
CA SER A 107 -12.14 0.27 -2.31
C SER A 107 -12.31 1.74 -2.00
N ILE A 108 -13.15 2.45 -2.75
CA ILE A 108 -13.30 3.91 -2.65
C ILE A 108 -14.62 4.24 -1.96
N TYR A 109 -14.53 4.85 -0.78
CA TYR A 109 -15.69 5.23 0.03
C TYR A 109 -16.00 6.72 -0.11
N ASN A 110 -17.12 7.15 0.46
CA ASN A 110 -17.38 8.58 0.67
C ASN A 110 -16.55 9.13 1.85
N ASN A 111 -16.47 10.45 1.94
CA ASN A 111 -15.69 11.14 2.96
C ASN A 111 -16.36 11.22 4.35
N GLN A 112 -17.51 10.56 4.55
CA GLN A 112 -18.11 10.40 5.87
C GLN A 112 -17.48 9.25 6.65
N ILE A 113 -16.84 8.31 5.94
CA ILE A 113 -16.12 7.17 6.51
C ILE A 113 -14.64 7.53 6.60
N GLU A 114 -14.03 7.22 7.73
CA GLU A 114 -12.61 7.40 7.98
C GLU A 114 -12.01 6.10 8.53
N ILE A 115 -10.88 5.68 7.94
CA ILE A 115 -10.02 4.63 8.48
C ILE A 115 -8.78 5.29 9.09
N MET A 116 -8.45 4.90 10.31
CA MET A 116 -7.32 5.44 11.07
C MET A 116 -6.05 4.60 10.87
N ASN A 117 -6.19 3.31 10.55
CA ASN A 117 -5.06 2.43 10.33
C ASN A 117 -4.17 2.90 9.17
N GLU A 118 -2.85 2.74 9.30
CA GLU A 118 -1.91 2.92 8.18
C GLU A 118 -2.08 1.85 7.11
N GLN A 119 -2.25 0.61 7.56
CA GLN A 119 -2.63 -0.53 6.73
C GLN A 119 -3.74 -1.29 7.43
N LEU A 120 -4.71 -1.84 6.68
CA LEU A 120 -5.82 -2.59 7.27
C LEU A 120 -5.34 -3.77 8.10
N ILE A 121 -4.26 -4.42 7.66
CA ILE A 121 -3.57 -5.49 8.36
C ILE A 121 -2.22 -4.98 8.80
N ARG A 122 -1.99 -4.92 10.11
CA ARG A 122 -0.73 -4.46 10.69
C ARG A 122 -0.53 -5.08 12.06
N TYR A 123 0.71 -5.41 12.39
CA TYR A 123 1.06 -5.82 13.75
C TYR A 123 1.14 -4.61 14.69
N ALA A 124 0.73 -4.82 15.93
CA ALA A 124 0.81 -3.85 17.01
C ALA A 124 2.26 -3.63 17.48
N GLY A 125 2.48 -2.58 18.25
CA GLY A 125 3.77 -2.22 18.84
C GLY A 125 3.62 -1.76 20.29
N TYR A 126 4.43 -2.33 21.18
CA TYR A 126 4.34 -2.14 22.64
C TYR A 126 5.58 -1.46 23.26
N GLY A 127 6.56 -1.10 22.43
CA GLY A 127 7.83 -0.50 22.86
C GLY A 127 8.97 -1.51 22.81
N ASP A 128 8.93 -2.54 23.63
CA ASP A 128 9.91 -3.63 23.68
C ASP A 128 9.54 -4.85 22.82
N LYS A 129 8.28 -4.91 22.35
CA LYS A 129 7.73 -5.96 21.49
C LYS A 129 6.91 -5.40 20.34
N GLY A 130 6.72 -6.20 19.31
CA GLY A 130 5.92 -5.84 18.14
C GLY A 130 6.61 -4.82 17.23
N ASP A 131 5.84 -4.18 16.35
CA ASP A 131 6.36 -3.22 15.37
C ASP A 131 6.44 -1.81 15.97
N PRO A 132 7.64 -1.22 16.18
CA PRO A 132 7.76 0.14 16.71
C PRO A 132 7.04 1.19 15.88
N LYS A 133 6.87 0.96 14.57
CA LYS A 133 6.13 1.86 13.69
C LYS A 133 4.65 1.98 14.09
N SER A 134 4.12 0.98 14.78
CA SER A 134 2.70 0.89 15.14
C SER A 134 2.42 1.23 16.61
N ILE A 135 3.39 1.78 17.35
CA ILE A 135 3.22 2.16 18.77
C ILE A 135 2.07 3.15 18.96
N GLU A 136 2.05 4.26 18.22
CA GLU A 136 0.99 5.27 18.37
C GLU A 136 -0.38 4.71 17.99
N MET A 137 -0.43 3.84 16.98
CA MET A 137 -1.68 3.18 16.60
C MET A 137 -2.17 2.17 17.62
N THR A 138 -1.24 1.47 18.26
CA THR A 138 -1.54 0.53 19.34
C THR A 138 -2.05 1.26 20.57
N LYS A 139 -1.50 2.44 20.89
CA LYS A 139 -2.03 3.31 21.96
C LYS A 139 -3.46 3.74 21.67
N LEU A 140 -3.77 4.14 20.44
CA LEU A 140 -5.14 4.48 20.05
C LEU A 140 -6.08 3.28 20.19
N ALA A 141 -5.71 2.11 19.65
CA ALA A 141 -6.52 0.90 19.75
C ALA A 141 -6.84 0.55 21.22
N ARG A 142 -5.82 0.60 22.09
CA ARG A 142 -5.99 0.36 23.54
C ARG A 142 -6.87 1.42 24.22
N HIS A 143 -6.76 2.68 23.82
CA HIS A 143 -7.66 3.73 24.29
C HIS A 143 -9.12 3.47 23.90
N LEU A 144 -9.34 2.84 22.75
CA LEU A 144 -10.66 2.37 22.29
C LEU A 144 -11.05 1.00 22.87
N ASN A 145 -10.41 0.59 23.98
CA ASN A 145 -10.65 -0.65 24.72
C ASN A 145 -10.27 -1.94 23.97
N TRP A 146 -9.40 -1.87 22.97
CA TRP A 146 -8.80 -3.08 22.38
C TRP A 146 -7.88 -3.78 23.38
N GLN A 147 -7.95 -5.12 23.43
CA GLN A 147 -7.12 -5.98 24.27
C GLN A 147 -6.28 -6.90 23.39
N SER A 148 -5.08 -7.21 23.86
CA SER A 148 -4.10 -7.99 23.11
C SER A 148 -3.22 -8.82 24.04
N PRO A 149 -2.74 -10.00 23.60
CA PRO A 149 -1.79 -10.82 24.37
C PRO A 149 -0.39 -10.20 24.49
N GLN A 150 -0.09 -9.14 23.74
CA GLN A 150 1.19 -8.42 23.69
C GLN A 150 2.34 -9.30 23.17
N THR A 151 2.10 -9.96 22.03
CA THR A 151 3.13 -10.69 21.27
C THR A 151 3.79 -9.81 20.22
N ASP A 152 4.81 -10.32 19.53
CA ASP A 152 5.48 -9.62 18.43
C ASP A 152 4.61 -9.45 17.17
N PHE A 153 3.51 -10.20 17.08
CA PHE A 153 2.71 -10.31 15.86
C PHE A 153 1.21 -10.24 16.16
N ASP A 154 0.81 -9.39 17.11
CA ASP A 154 -0.60 -9.14 17.39
C ASP A 154 -1.22 -8.28 16.28
N VAL A 155 -2.22 -8.81 15.57
CA VAL A 155 -2.91 -8.06 14.50
C VAL A 155 -3.80 -6.96 15.11
N LEU A 156 -3.53 -5.71 14.72
CA LEU A 156 -4.35 -4.56 15.11
C LEU A 156 -5.78 -4.68 14.57
N PRO A 157 -6.79 -4.19 15.33
CA PRO A 157 -8.16 -4.15 14.84
C PRO A 157 -8.31 -3.06 13.78
N LEU A 158 -9.37 -3.13 12.98
CA LEU A 158 -9.83 -1.99 12.19
C LEU A 158 -10.26 -0.88 13.16
N MET A 159 -9.69 0.31 13.01
CA MET A 159 -10.07 1.53 13.73
C MET A 159 -10.70 2.50 12.73
N TYR A 160 -11.94 2.89 12.98
CA TYR A 160 -12.71 3.65 12.02
C TYR A 160 -13.69 4.61 12.68
N ARG A 161 -14.19 5.57 11.89
CA ARG A 161 -15.20 6.54 12.26
C ARG A 161 -16.16 6.74 11.08
N ILE A 162 -17.45 6.87 11.37
CA ILE A 162 -18.50 7.15 10.38
C ILE A 162 -19.25 8.41 10.81
N ASN A 163 -19.55 9.32 9.88
CA ASN A 163 -20.30 10.55 10.12
C ASN A 163 -19.72 11.41 11.27
N GLN A 164 -18.39 11.48 11.38
CA GLN A 164 -17.68 12.21 12.45
C GLN A 164 -18.08 11.78 13.87
N GLN A 165 -18.69 10.60 14.04
CA GLN A 165 -19.03 10.05 15.35
C GLN A 165 -17.79 9.59 16.12
N ARG A 166 -17.96 9.05 17.34
CA ARG A 166 -16.83 8.52 18.10
C ARG A 166 -16.15 7.37 17.33
N PRO A 167 -14.80 7.30 17.33
CA PRO A 167 -14.07 6.17 16.78
C PRO A 167 -14.53 4.84 17.39
N LYS A 168 -14.55 3.81 16.56
CA LYS A 168 -14.88 2.43 16.93
C LYS A 168 -13.78 1.48 16.47
N ILE A 169 -13.79 0.28 17.04
CA ILE A 169 -12.91 -0.81 16.64
C ILE A 169 -13.71 -2.00 16.15
N HIS A 170 -13.16 -2.72 15.18
CA HIS A 170 -13.65 -4.03 14.74
C HIS A 170 -12.49 -5.02 14.71
N GLN A 171 -12.63 -6.13 15.44
CA GLN A 171 -11.64 -7.20 15.46
C GLN A 171 -11.94 -8.15 14.29
N TYR A 172 -10.97 -8.32 13.40
CA TYR A 172 -11.12 -9.27 12.29
C TYR A 172 -11.22 -10.71 12.81
N PRO A 173 -11.99 -11.58 12.13
CA PRO A 173 -11.88 -13.02 12.29
C PRO A 173 -10.43 -13.46 12.02
N GLN A 174 -9.89 -14.38 12.83
CA GLN A 174 -8.48 -14.79 12.72
C GLN A 174 -8.18 -15.44 11.37
N GLU A 175 -9.12 -16.25 10.87
CA GLU A 175 -9.06 -16.95 9.59
C GLU A 175 -9.04 -16.02 8.36
N LEU A 176 -9.43 -14.75 8.53
CA LEU A 176 -9.40 -13.77 7.46
C LEU A 176 -7.97 -13.31 7.15
N ILE A 177 -7.06 -13.39 8.13
CA ILE A 177 -5.71 -12.87 8.04
C ILE A 177 -4.74 -13.99 7.72
N LYS A 178 -4.32 -14.07 6.45
CA LYS A 178 -3.29 -15.04 6.02
C LYS A 178 -1.90 -14.55 6.44
N GLU A 179 -1.26 -15.27 7.36
CA GLU A 179 0.12 -15.07 7.79
C GLU A 179 1.04 -16.15 7.20
N ILE A 180 2.32 -15.81 7.03
CA ILE A 180 3.36 -16.69 6.49
C ILE A 180 4.47 -16.78 7.52
N ASP A 181 4.72 -17.99 8.02
CA ASP A 181 5.88 -18.31 8.86
C ASP A 181 7.16 -18.27 8.02
N ILE A 182 8.20 -17.63 8.55
CA ILE A 182 9.47 -17.46 7.85
C ILE A 182 10.43 -18.58 8.24
N THR A 183 10.86 -19.36 7.26
CA THR A 183 11.77 -20.49 7.44
C THR A 183 12.89 -20.49 6.40
N HIS A 184 13.95 -21.27 6.65
CA HIS A 184 15.06 -21.43 5.71
C HIS A 184 15.54 -22.87 5.67
N LYS A 185 15.47 -23.52 4.50
CA LYS A 185 15.80 -24.96 4.36
C LYS A 185 17.23 -25.31 4.76
N GLN A 186 18.20 -24.46 4.39
CA GLN A 186 19.61 -24.67 4.74
C GLN A 186 19.97 -24.21 6.16
N TYR A 187 19.09 -23.42 6.80
CA TYR A 187 19.33 -22.88 8.14
C TYR A 187 18.09 -23.09 9.02
N PRO A 188 17.84 -24.34 9.47
CA PRO A 188 16.62 -24.68 10.22
C PRO A 188 16.45 -23.89 11.53
N LYS A 189 17.55 -23.40 12.12
CA LYS A 189 17.52 -22.58 13.36
C LYS A 189 16.72 -21.28 13.18
N LEU A 190 16.54 -20.78 11.95
CA LEU A 190 15.72 -19.59 11.69
C LEU A 190 14.29 -19.76 12.19
N ALA A 191 13.71 -20.96 12.07
CA ALA A 191 12.33 -21.23 12.50
C ALA A 191 12.14 -21.05 14.02
N SER A 192 13.20 -21.21 14.81
CA SER A 192 13.17 -20.99 16.26
C SER A 192 12.92 -19.53 16.64
N LEU A 193 13.15 -18.58 15.73
CA LEU A 193 12.82 -17.16 15.94
C LEU A 193 11.33 -16.87 15.78
N GLN A 194 10.54 -17.82 15.27
CA GLN A 194 9.08 -17.71 15.10
C GLN A 194 8.64 -16.44 14.36
N LEU A 195 9.44 -15.98 13.40
CA LEU A 195 9.14 -14.81 12.59
C LEU A 195 8.01 -15.13 11.62
N LYS A 196 7.05 -14.22 11.49
CA LYS A 196 5.97 -14.32 10.51
C LYS A 196 5.55 -12.96 9.96
N TRP A 197 4.92 -12.94 8.79
CA TRP A 197 4.39 -11.71 8.19
C TRP A 197 3.06 -11.95 7.47
N TYR A 198 2.16 -10.97 7.46
CA TYR A 198 0.86 -11.06 6.77
C TYR A 198 1.01 -10.94 5.25
N ALA A 199 0.12 -11.59 4.50
CA ALA A 199 0.24 -11.74 3.05
C ALA A 199 0.05 -10.45 2.25
N VAL A 200 -0.92 -9.60 2.63
CA VAL A 200 -1.39 -8.50 1.78
C VAL A 200 -1.13 -7.13 2.42
N PRO A 201 -0.31 -6.26 1.80
CA PRO A 201 -0.13 -4.87 2.26
C PRO A 201 -1.28 -3.97 1.77
N ILE A 202 -2.34 -3.82 2.56
CA ILE A 202 -3.46 -2.94 2.22
C ILE A 202 -3.26 -1.57 2.85
N ILE A 203 -2.75 -0.59 2.12
CA ILE A 203 -2.53 0.79 2.57
C ILE A 203 -3.86 1.51 2.72
N SER A 204 -4.08 2.21 3.83
CA SER A 204 -5.36 2.86 4.18
C SER A 204 -5.24 4.28 4.73
N ASN A 205 -4.05 4.88 4.71
CA ASN A 205 -3.78 6.24 5.23
C ASN A 205 -3.38 7.27 4.17
N MET A 206 -3.72 7.02 2.90
CA MET A 206 -3.48 7.96 1.80
C MET A 206 -4.79 8.49 1.26
N ASP A 207 -4.77 9.76 0.84
CA ASP A 207 -5.85 10.36 0.07
C ASP A 207 -5.65 10.02 -1.41
N LEU A 208 -6.75 9.65 -2.08
CA LEU A 208 -6.79 9.53 -3.54
C LEU A 208 -7.36 10.84 -4.12
N GLU A 209 -6.53 11.58 -4.87
CA GLU A 209 -6.98 12.78 -5.59
C GLU A 209 -7.27 12.44 -7.06
N ILE A 210 -8.49 12.68 -7.52
CA ILE A 210 -8.92 12.54 -8.93
C ILE A 210 -9.65 13.82 -9.33
N GLY A 211 -9.18 14.52 -10.37
CA GLY A 211 -9.87 15.72 -10.88
C GLY A 211 -10.14 16.84 -9.86
N GLY A 212 -9.38 16.89 -8.75
CA GLY A 212 -9.58 17.83 -7.65
C GLY A 212 -10.55 17.37 -6.56
N ILE A 213 -11.19 16.20 -6.70
CA ILE A 213 -11.91 15.51 -5.63
C ILE A 213 -10.93 14.68 -4.83
N TYR A 214 -11.01 14.79 -3.51
CA TYR A 214 -10.24 13.98 -2.56
C TYR A 214 -11.14 12.88 -1.99
N TYR A 215 -10.72 11.63 -2.15
CA TYR A 215 -11.28 10.47 -1.47
C TYR A 215 -10.38 10.12 -0.31
N HIS A 216 -10.80 10.48 0.91
CA HIS A 216 -9.98 10.33 2.10
C HIS A 216 -9.87 8.89 2.59
N THR A 217 -10.84 8.05 2.22
CA THR A 217 -10.87 6.63 2.56
C THR A 217 -10.94 5.81 1.29
N ALA A 218 -9.77 5.38 0.84
CA ALA A 218 -9.62 4.61 -0.39
C ALA A 218 -8.57 3.48 -0.22
N PRO A 219 -8.75 2.52 0.70
CA PRO A 219 -7.75 1.47 0.94
C PRO A 219 -7.42 0.70 -0.33
N PHE A 220 -6.13 0.46 -0.58
CA PHE A 220 -5.64 -0.23 -1.77
C PHE A 220 -4.49 -1.17 -1.47
N ASN A 221 -4.28 -2.18 -2.32
CA ASN A 221 -3.20 -3.14 -2.16
C ASN A 221 -2.58 -3.58 -3.49
N GLY A 222 -1.35 -4.08 -3.37
CA GLY A 222 -0.72 -4.99 -4.33
C GLY A 222 -0.27 -6.25 -3.58
N TRP A 223 0.82 -6.85 -4.04
CA TRP A 223 1.56 -7.88 -3.30
C TRP A 223 2.94 -7.34 -2.91
N TYR A 224 3.54 -7.96 -1.90
CA TYR A 224 4.86 -7.54 -1.41
C TYR A 224 5.97 -7.77 -2.44
N MET A 225 6.95 -6.86 -2.42
CA MET A 225 8.32 -7.15 -2.79
C MET A 225 9.08 -7.65 -1.55
N GLU A 226 9.87 -8.71 -1.68
CA GLU A 226 10.58 -9.36 -0.56
C GLU A 226 11.40 -8.39 0.30
N THR A 227 12.08 -7.41 -0.31
CA THR A 227 12.91 -6.44 0.42
C THR A 227 12.12 -5.47 1.30
N GLU A 228 10.82 -5.29 1.07
CA GLU A 228 9.95 -4.55 1.99
C GLU A 228 9.89 -5.26 3.35
N ILE A 229 9.88 -6.59 3.35
CA ILE A 229 9.79 -7.41 4.56
C ILE A 229 11.20 -7.71 5.09
N GLY A 230 12.03 -8.34 4.26
CA GLY A 230 13.32 -8.90 4.65
C GLY A 230 14.41 -7.87 4.91
N VAL A 231 14.30 -6.67 4.34
CA VAL A 231 15.21 -5.56 4.68
C VAL A 231 14.49 -4.61 5.62
N ARG A 232 13.42 -3.95 5.16
CA ARG A 232 12.87 -2.81 5.88
C ARG A 232 12.11 -3.20 7.15
N ASN A 233 11.21 -4.17 7.07
CA ASN A 233 10.37 -4.50 8.23
C ASN A 233 11.14 -5.22 9.34
N PHE A 234 11.93 -6.23 9.00
CA PHE A 234 12.60 -7.04 10.01
C PHE A 234 13.94 -6.48 10.48
N THR A 235 14.70 -5.76 9.63
CA THR A 235 16.12 -5.48 9.92
C THR A 235 16.44 -4.03 10.24
N ASP A 236 15.58 -3.07 9.88
CA ASP A 236 15.78 -1.67 10.27
C ASP A 236 15.81 -1.56 11.81
N GLU A 237 16.77 -0.79 12.36
CA GLU A 237 16.97 -0.64 13.81
C GLU A 237 15.77 0.00 14.53
N TYR A 238 15.00 0.82 13.81
CA TYR A 238 13.77 1.46 14.28
C TYR A 238 12.51 0.63 13.98
N ARG A 239 12.68 -0.62 13.53
CA ARG A 239 11.62 -1.60 13.30
C ARG A 239 11.87 -2.81 14.19
N TYR A 240 11.75 -4.04 13.69
CA TYR A 240 11.95 -5.24 14.51
C TYR A 240 13.42 -5.48 14.90
N ASN A 241 14.39 -4.84 14.22
CA ASN A 241 15.82 -4.91 14.52
C ASN A 241 16.38 -6.34 14.72
N LYS A 242 15.97 -7.28 13.87
CA LYS A 242 16.31 -8.72 13.99
C LYS A 242 17.57 -9.15 13.27
N LEU A 243 18.33 -8.24 12.65
CA LEU A 243 19.44 -8.61 11.77
C LEU A 243 20.50 -9.49 12.47
N LYS A 244 20.82 -9.18 13.74
CA LYS A 244 21.80 -9.96 14.51
C LYS A 244 21.27 -11.36 14.87
N ASP A 245 20.06 -11.45 15.42
CA ASP A 245 19.38 -12.71 15.75
C ASP A 245 19.30 -13.64 14.52
N ILE A 246 18.98 -13.05 13.36
CA ILE A 246 18.92 -13.76 12.07
C ILE A 246 20.31 -14.26 11.64
N ALA A 247 21.35 -13.43 11.76
CA ALA A 247 22.71 -13.84 11.41
C ALA A 247 23.23 -14.98 12.30
N GLU A 248 22.89 -14.96 13.59
CA GLU A 248 23.21 -16.05 14.53
C GLU A 248 22.43 -17.33 14.20
N ALA A 249 21.17 -17.21 13.78
CA ALA A 249 20.40 -18.35 13.27
C ALA A 249 20.97 -18.94 11.96
N PHE A 250 21.76 -18.16 11.21
CA PHE A 250 22.53 -18.61 10.04
C PHE A 250 23.95 -19.07 10.38
N ASP A 251 24.29 -19.17 11.66
CA ASP A 251 25.62 -19.57 12.14
C ASP A 251 26.75 -18.64 11.62
N PHE A 252 26.46 -17.35 11.41
CA PHE A 252 27.46 -16.35 11.03
C PHE A 252 28.16 -15.76 12.25
N ASP A 253 29.47 -15.53 12.11
CA ASP A 253 30.27 -14.79 13.09
C ASP A 253 29.94 -13.29 13.06
N THR A 254 29.26 -12.81 14.11
CA THR A 254 28.82 -11.43 14.27
C THR A 254 29.83 -10.53 15.01
N THR A 255 31.01 -11.06 15.39
CA THR A 255 31.98 -10.36 16.24
C THR A 255 32.74 -9.23 15.55
N THR A 256 32.98 -9.34 14.24
CA THR A 256 33.72 -8.35 13.45
C THR A 256 32.93 -7.88 12.24
N THR A 257 33.04 -6.60 11.89
CA THR A 257 32.43 -6.04 10.67
C THR A 257 33.09 -6.57 9.40
N SER A 258 34.36 -6.95 9.45
CA SER A 258 35.12 -7.45 8.30
C SER A 258 34.68 -8.83 7.78
N SER A 259 33.82 -9.55 8.52
CA SER A 259 33.22 -10.80 8.05
C SER A 259 32.05 -10.57 7.07
N TYR A 260 31.60 -9.31 6.92
CA TYR A 260 30.43 -8.93 6.12
C TYR A 260 29.16 -9.70 6.51
N TRP A 261 29.04 -10.09 7.78
CA TRP A 261 27.92 -10.91 8.26
C TRP A 261 26.56 -10.23 8.04
N ARG A 262 26.49 -8.88 8.10
CA ARG A 262 25.24 -8.12 7.87
C ARG A 262 24.75 -8.29 6.44
N ASP A 263 25.64 -8.09 5.47
CA ASP A 263 25.34 -8.21 4.04
C ASP A 263 24.94 -9.64 3.70
N ARG A 264 25.69 -10.62 4.22
CA ARG A 264 25.39 -12.05 4.05
C ARG A 264 24.02 -12.42 4.66
N ALA A 265 23.76 -11.99 5.88
CA ALA A 265 22.49 -12.24 6.57
C ALA A 265 21.31 -11.59 5.84
N LEU A 266 21.47 -10.37 5.31
CA LEU A 266 20.43 -9.71 4.52
C LEU A 266 20.08 -10.51 3.27
N VAL A 267 21.07 -11.00 2.53
CA VAL A 267 20.83 -11.80 1.32
C VAL A 267 20.10 -13.10 1.66
N GLU A 268 20.62 -13.88 2.61
CA GLU A 268 20.02 -15.17 3.00
C GLU A 268 18.63 -14.98 3.62
N PHE A 269 18.39 -13.90 4.36
CA PHE A 269 17.09 -13.65 4.95
C PHE A 269 16.04 -13.24 3.91
N ASN A 270 16.41 -12.42 2.91
CA ASN A 270 15.49 -12.11 1.81
C ASN A 270 15.19 -13.37 0.96
N TYR A 271 16.14 -14.29 0.83
CA TYR A 271 15.88 -15.62 0.27
C TYR A 271 14.84 -16.39 1.11
N ALA A 272 14.98 -16.44 2.44
CA ALA A 272 13.99 -17.06 3.33
C ALA A 272 12.60 -16.44 3.17
N ILE A 273 12.49 -15.12 3.15
CA ILE A 273 11.21 -14.41 2.94
C ILE A 273 10.58 -14.85 1.61
N TYR A 274 11.32 -14.73 0.51
CA TYR A 274 10.81 -15.07 -0.81
C TYR A 274 10.32 -16.52 -0.87
N HIS A 275 11.15 -17.47 -0.43
CA HIS A 275 10.80 -18.88 -0.50
C HIS A 275 9.69 -19.30 0.45
N SER A 276 9.61 -18.72 1.66
CA SER A 276 8.50 -18.98 2.60
C SER A 276 7.16 -18.55 2.00
N TYR A 277 7.11 -17.38 1.34
CA TYR A 277 5.91 -16.92 0.64
C TYR A 277 5.54 -17.84 -0.54
N LYS A 278 6.53 -18.25 -1.34
CA LYS A 278 6.32 -19.18 -2.46
C LYS A 278 5.78 -20.52 -2.00
N GLU A 279 6.28 -21.06 -0.90
CA GLU A 279 5.84 -22.33 -0.32
C GLU A 279 4.43 -22.24 0.28
N ALA A 280 4.08 -21.10 0.86
CA ALA A 280 2.71 -20.80 1.32
C ALA A 280 1.71 -20.51 0.18
N GLY A 281 2.16 -20.55 -1.08
CA GLY A 281 1.36 -20.24 -2.27
C GLY A 281 0.94 -18.77 -2.35
N VAL A 282 1.67 -17.87 -1.69
CA VAL A 282 1.37 -16.43 -1.64
C VAL A 282 2.18 -15.68 -2.69
N ALA A 283 1.54 -14.76 -3.40
CA ALA A 283 2.17 -13.90 -4.37
C ALA A 283 3.21 -12.98 -3.70
N ILE A 284 4.42 -13.01 -4.24
CA ILE A 284 5.54 -12.15 -3.85
C ILE A 284 6.43 -11.96 -5.09
N VAL A 285 7.14 -10.84 -5.16
CA VAL A 285 8.12 -10.56 -6.21
C VAL A 285 9.48 -10.25 -5.58
N ASP A 286 10.57 -10.69 -6.21
CA ASP A 286 11.91 -10.26 -5.83
C ASP A 286 12.27 -8.90 -6.46
N HIS A 287 13.15 -8.14 -5.81
CA HIS A 287 13.51 -6.79 -6.22
C HIS A 287 14.06 -6.71 -7.66
N TYR A 288 14.77 -7.74 -8.12
CA TYR A 288 15.33 -7.76 -9.47
C TYR A 288 14.23 -7.93 -10.53
N ASN A 289 13.30 -8.87 -10.32
CA ASN A 289 12.16 -9.03 -11.21
C ASN A 289 11.16 -7.86 -11.13
N ALA A 290 10.98 -7.25 -9.96
CA ALA A 290 10.19 -6.02 -9.82
C ALA A 290 10.77 -4.89 -10.69
N SER A 291 12.09 -4.69 -10.67
CA SER A 291 12.76 -3.72 -11.54
C SER A 291 12.66 -4.07 -13.03
N LYS A 292 12.73 -5.35 -13.40
CA LYS A 292 12.48 -5.77 -14.80
C LYS A 292 11.06 -5.47 -15.25
N GLN A 293 10.07 -5.73 -14.41
CA GLN A 293 8.67 -5.37 -14.65
C GLN A 293 8.52 -3.85 -14.78
N PHE A 294 9.22 -3.08 -13.94
CA PHE A 294 9.24 -1.63 -14.05
C PHE A 294 9.87 -1.15 -15.37
N LYS A 295 10.95 -1.78 -15.85
CA LYS A 295 11.48 -1.50 -17.19
C LYS A 295 10.41 -1.71 -18.27
N LYS A 296 9.62 -2.79 -18.15
CA LYS A 296 8.53 -3.06 -19.09
C LYS A 296 7.44 -2.00 -19.03
N PHE A 297 7.12 -1.50 -17.83
CA PHE A 297 6.23 -0.37 -17.65
C PHE A 297 6.74 0.85 -18.41
N GLU A 298 8.02 1.19 -18.29
CA GLU A 298 8.61 2.33 -19.00
C GLU A 298 8.54 2.17 -20.53
N GLU A 299 8.78 0.96 -21.05
CA GLU A 299 8.61 0.66 -22.46
C GLU A 299 7.16 0.85 -22.93
N ASN A 300 6.19 0.40 -22.13
CA ASN A 300 4.77 0.53 -22.46
C ASN A 300 4.32 1.99 -22.44
N GLU A 301 4.75 2.78 -21.45
CA GLU A 301 4.45 4.21 -21.37
C GLU A 301 5.08 4.98 -22.53
N CYS A 302 6.32 4.66 -22.89
CA CYS A 302 7.00 5.25 -24.05
C CYS A 302 6.24 4.96 -25.36
N LYS A 303 5.79 3.71 -25.57
CA LYS A 303 4.96 3.33 -26.73
C LYS A 303 3.63 4.08 -26.77
N ALA A 304 3.08 4.41 -25.61
CA ALA A 304 1.87 5.21 -25.49
C ALA A 304 2.14 6.73 -25.48
N ASN A 305 3.35 7.16 -25.84
CA ASN A 305 3.79 8.57 -25.87
C ASN A 305 3.66 9.31 -24.52
N ARG A 306 3.76 8.58 -23.40
CA ARG A 306 3.74 9.14 -22.06
C ARG A 306 5.13 9.16 -21.43
N LYS A 307 5.46 10.26 -20.75
CA LYS A 307 6.69 10.37 -19.97
C LYS A 307 6.52 9.72 -18.61
N VAL A 308 7.48 8.90 -18.20
CA VAL A 308 7.51 8.28 -16.87
C VAL A 308 8.08 9.25 -15.84
N THR A 309 7.32 9.45 -14.76
CA THR A 309 7.77 10.14 -13.54
C THR A 309 8.16 9.13 -12.45
N GLY A 310 9.01 9.53 -11.51
CA GLY A 310 9.52 8.65 -10.47
C GLY A 310 10.36 9.36 -9.41
N LYS A 311 10.38 8.79 -8.20
CA LYS A 311 11.29 9.18 -7.12
C LYS A 311 12.39 8.14 -7.03
N TRP A 312 13.56 8.44 -7.60
CA TRP A 312 14.69 7.51 -7.69
C TRP A 312 15.00 6.79 -6.36
N SER A 313 15.04 7.53 -5.24
CA SER A 313 15.36 6.98 -3.92
C SER A 313 14.34 5.98 -3.35
N TRP A 314 13.15 5.88 -3.96
CA TRP A 314 12.13 4.87 -3.63
C TRP A 314 12.09 3.73 -4.65
N LEU A 315 12.50 3.99 -5.90
CA LEU A 315 12.53 2.98 -6.95
C LEU A 315 13.76 2.07 -6.86
N ALA A 316 14.90 2.60 -6.38
CA ALA A 316 16.08 1.78 -6.10
C ALA A 316 15.80 0.85 -4.91
N PRO A 317 15.95 -0.48 -5.06
CA PRO A 317 15.68 -1.40 -3.96
C PRO A 317 16.75 -1.28 -2.86
N PRO A 318 16.41 -1.57 -1.60
CA PRO A 318 17.36 -1.43 -0.48
C PRO A 318 18.39 -2.57 -0.39
N LEU A 319 18.33 -3.55 -1.31
CA LEU A 319 19.31 -4.62 -1.45
C LEU A 319 19.84 -4.64 -2.88
N SER A 320 21.16 -4.65 -3.03
CA SER A 320 21.87 -4.66 -4.32
C SER A 320 21.32 -3.68 -5.38
N PRO A 321 21.11 -2.39 -5.04
CA PRO A 321 20.47 -1.43 -5.94
C PRO A 321 21.20 -1.24 -7.28
N SER A 322 22.52 -1.36 -7.30
CA SER A 322 23.31 -1.23 -8.53
C SER A 322 23.08 -2.35 -9.56
N LEU A 323 22.39 -3.44 -9.20
CA LEU A 323 22.08 -4.55 -10.12
C LEU A 323 20.84 -4.29 -11.01
N VAL A 324 20.09 -3.23 -10.75
CA VAL A 324 18.85 -2.92 -11.48
C VAL A 324 18.98 -1.70 -12.37
N HIS A 325 18.27 -1.67 -13.51
CA HIS A 325 18.42 -0.61 -14.51
C HIS A 325 18.01 0.77 -14.00
N ASN A 326 17.02 0.83 -13.11
CA ASN A 326 16.49 2.08 -12.58
C ASN A 326 17.46 2.79 -11.61
N TYR A 327 18.52 2.12 -11.15
CA TYR A 327 19.56 2.77 -10.36
C TYR A 327 20.44 3.70 -11.21
N HIS A 328 20.71 3.33 -12.46
CA HIS A 328 21.69 4.00 -13.34
C HIS A 328 21.14 5.20 -14.12
N LYS A 329 19.94 5.68 -13.79
CA LYS A 329 19.34 6.87 -14.41
C LYS A 329 18.50 7.66 -13.43
N GLY A 330 18.44 8.98 -13.63
CA GLY A 330 17.54 9.87 -12.90
C GLY A 330 16.09 9.73 -13.35
N TYR A 331 15.16 10.16 -12.49
CA TYR A 331 13.74 10.28 -12.79
C TYR A 331 13.26 11.69 -12.45
N ASP A 332 12.38 12.23 -13.28
CA ASP A 332 11.62 13.43 -12.94
C ASP A 332 10.58 13.08 -11.87
N ASN A 333 10.62 13.77 -10.73
CA ASN A 333 9.71 13.55 -9.61
C ASN A 333 8.53 14.55 -9.62
N GLU A 334 8.15 15.06 -10.79
CA GLU A 334 6.87 15.72 -11.02
C GLU A 334 5.71 14.84 -10.51
N MET A 335 4.90 15.38 -9.61
CA MET A 335 3.69 14.71 -9.13
C MET A 335 2.52 15.08 -10.04
N ARG A 336 2.04 14.12 -10.83
CA ARG A 336 0.88 14.28 -11.71
C ARG A 336 -0.40 13.84 -11.04
N ASN A 337 -1.53 14.44 -11.41
CA ASN A 337 -2.86 14.03 -10.98
C ASN A 337 -3.53 13.17 -12.07
N PRO A 338 -4.39 12.19 -11.71
CA PRO A 338 -4.68 11.69 -10.37
C PRO A 338 -3.46 11.10 -9.62
N ASN A 339 -3.47 11.08 -8.29
CA ASN A 339 -2.40 10.46 -7.48
C ASN A 339 -2.85 10.08 -6.06
N PHE A 340 -1.99 9.30 -5.38
CA PHE A 340 -2.09 9.06 -3.93
C PHE A 340 -1.20 10.04 -3.17
N LEU A 341 -1.77 10.68 -2.17
CA LEU A 341 -1.12 11.70 -1.36
C LEU A 341 -1.15 11.27 0.11
N TYR A 342 -0.08 11.57 0.85
CA TYR A 342 -0.16 11.44 2.30
C TYR A 342 -1.13 12.49 2.84
N ARG A 343 -2.01 12.08 3.75
CA ARG A 343 -2.86 13.00 4.49
C ARG A 343 -1.96 14.07 5.12
N GLN A 344 -2.29 15.34 4.93
CA GLN A 344 -1.63 16.39 5.68
C GLN A 344 -1.96 16.16 7.16
N ASN A 345 -0.93 16.10 8.01
CA ASN A 345 -1.14 16.03 9.46
C ASN A 345 -2.00 17.22 9.86
N GLN A 346 -3.29 16.99 10.11
CA GLN A 346 -4.10 17.96 10.83
C GLN A 346 -3.43 18.05 12.20
N GLN A 347 -2.82 19.21 12.50
CA GLN A 347 -2.35 19.51 13.85
C GLN A 347 -3.59 19.58 14.75
N GLY A 348 -3.97 18.43 15.28
CA GLY A 348 -5.14 18.24 16.12
C GLY A 348 -5.02 16.88 16.77
N CYS A 349 -5.29 16.80 18.07
CA CYS A 349 -5.41 15.53 18.75
C CYS A 349 -6.47 14.71 18.01
N PRO A 350 -6.25 13.44 17.63
CA PRO A 350 -7.24 12.58 16.95
C PRO A 350 -8.50 12.28 17.79
N MET A 351 -8.62 12.96 18.94
CA MET A 351 -9.58 12.78 20.01
C MET A 351 -10.70 13.83 20.00
N HIS A 352 -10.71 14.75 19.04
CA HIS A 352 -11.72 15.80 18.92
C HIS A 352 -12.53 15.71 17.63
#